data_AF-A0A497RV30-F1
#
_entry.id   AF-A0A497RV30-F1
#
_cell.length_a   1.000
_cell.length_b   1.000
_cell.length_c   1.000
_cell.angle_alpha   90.00
_cell.angle_beta   90.00
_cell.angle_gamma   90.00
#
_symmetry.space_group_name_H-M   'P 1'
#
loop_
_entity.id
_entity.type
_entity.pdbx_description
1 polymer ?
#
loop_
_entity_poly.entity_id
_entity_poly.type
_entity_poly.pdbx_seq_one_letter_code
_entity_poly.pdbx_strand_id
1 'polypeptide(L)'
;SWEIFNLGYGKPQKLTYFIELIENYLGKKAKKNYLPMQLGDVRRTYADISKAKKMLNWKPKVPIEEGIRKFVDWYKEYYGI
;
A
#
# COMPACT_ATOMS: atom_id res chain seq x y z
N SER A 1 8.78 -15.00 -27.70
CA SER A 1 7.97 -15.40 -26.54
C SER A 1 7.74 -14.18 -25.65
N TRP A 2 6.72 -14.20 -24.80
CA TRP A 2 6.41 -13.11 -23.87
C TRP A 2 6.62 -13.58 -22.43
N GLU A 3 6.99 -12.65 -21.55
CA GLU A 3 7.22 -12.92 -20.13
C GLU A 3 6.22 -12.15 -19.27
N ILE A 4 5.60 -12.82 -18.29
CA ILE A 4 4.70 -12.20 -17.31
C ILE A 4 5.48 -11.91 -16.02
N PHE A 5 5.29 -10.72 -15.43
CA PHE A 5 5.94 -10.28 -14.20
C PHE A 5 4.92 -9.69 -13.22
N ASN A 6 5.03 -10.08 -11.95
CA ASN A 6 4.33 -9.40 -10.86
C ASN A 6 5.18 -8.23 -10.37
N LEU A 7 4.56 -7.05 -10.27
CA LEU A 7 5.18 -5.86 -9.67
C LEU A 7 4.40 -5.47 -8.42
N GLY A 8 5.10 -5.15 -7.34
CA GLY A 8 4.48 -4.78 -6.07
C GLY A 8 5.47 -4.81 -4.91
N TYR A 9 5.07 -4.37 -3.73
CA TYR A 9 6.01 -4.17 -2.62
C TYR A 9 6.76 -5.43 -2.16
N GLY A 10 6.24 -6.63 -2.48
CA GLY A 10 6.91 -7.91 -2.19
C GLY A 10 6.81 -8.39 -0.75
N LYS A 11 6.17 -7.61 0.13
CA LYS A 11 5.86 -8.00 1.50
C LYS A 11 4.47 -7.48 1.90
N PRO A 12 3.71 -8.24 2.69
CA PRO A 12 2.42 -7.80 3.20
C PRO A 12 2.60 -6.62 4.16
N GLN A 13 1.58 -5.78 4.27
CA GLN A 13 1.47 -4.70 5.24
C GLN A 13 0.08 -4.76 5.88
N LYS A 14 -0.03 -4.46 7.17
CA LYS A 14 -1.32 -4.51 7.88
C LYS A 14 -2.19 -3.32 7.47
N LEU A 15 -3.47 -3.54 7.21
CA LEU A 15 -4.42 -2.47 6.93
C LEU A 15 -4.47 -1.43 8.06
N THR A 16 -4.36 -1.87 9.32
CA THR A 16 -4.31 -0.96 10.47
C THR A 16 -3.14 0.01 10.40
N TYR A 17 -1.98 -0.44 9.92
CA TYR A 17 -0.79 0.39 9.77
C TYR A 17 -0.96 1.43 8.66
N PHE A 18 -1.60 1.06 7.54
CA PHE A 18 -2.00 2.04 6.51
C PHE A 18 -2.90 3.13 7.08
N ILE A 19 -3.93 2.75 7.85
CA ILE A 19 -4.87 3.71 8.45
C ILE A 19 -4.13 4.63 9.43
N GLU A 20 -3.26 4.09 10.28
CA GLU A 20 -2.46 4.87 11.24
C GLU A 20 -1.58 5.91 10.53
N LEU A 21 -0.92 5.54 9.43
CA LEU A 21 -0.10 6.49 8.66
C LEU A 21 -0.95 7.62 8.08
N ILE A 22 -2.13 7.32 7.52
CA ILE A 22 -3.06 8.34 7.01
C ILE A 22 -3.53 9.25 8.14
N GLU A 23 -3.94 8.69 9.28
CA GLU A 23 -4.37 9.47 10.46
C GLU A 23 -3.27 10.43 10.93
N ASN A 24 -2.02 9.97 10.95
CA ASN A 24 -0.87 10.76 11.38
C ASN A 24 -0.59 11.91 10.39
N TYR A 25 -0.58 11.66 9.08
CA TYR A 25 -0.32 12.71 8.09
C TYR A 25 -1.48 13.69 7.90
N LEU A 26 -2.72 13.27 8.20
CA LEU A 26 -3.87 14.16 8.26
C LEU A 26 -4.03 14.87 9.60
N GLY A 27 -3.35 14.42 10.66
CA GLY A 27 -3.58 14.91 12.02
C GLY A 27 -5.00 14.63 12.55
N LYS A 28 -5.69 13.63 12.00
CA LYS A 28 -7.10 13.35 12.28
C LYS A 28 -7.35 11.86 12.45
N LYS A 29 -7.99 11.47 13.55
CA LYS A 29 -8.37 10.08 13.80
C LYS A 29 -9.60 9.67 12.99
N ALA A 30 -9.55 8.49 12.40
CA ALA A 30 -10.68 7.92 11.67
C ALA A 30 -11.68 7.31 12.65
N LYS A 31 -12.97 7.51 12.41
CA LYS A 31 -14.02 6.74 13.08
C LYS A 31 -14.11 5.36 12.42
N LYS A 32 -13.40 4.38 12.97
CA LYS A 32 -13.31 3.02 12.42
C LYS A 32 -14.58 2.25 12.74
N ASN A 33 -15.23 1.70 11.72
CA ASN A 33 -16.31 0.74 11.87
C ASN A 33 -15.79 -0.66 11.50
N TYR A 34 -15.63 -1.53 12.49
CA TYR A 34 -15.10 -2.87 12.29
C TYR A 34 -16.22 -3.81 11.84
N LEU A 35 -16.04 -4.41 10.66
CA LEU A 35 -16.98 -5.38 10.10
C LEU A 35 -16.37 -6.78 10.11
N PRO A 36 -17.20 -7.84 10.09
CA PRO A 36 -16.73 -9.20 9.85
C PRO A 36 -15.96 -9.32 8.52
N MET A 37 -15.10 -10.33 8.42
CA MET A 37 -14.37 -10.66 7.19
C MET A 37 -15.36 -10.94 6.06
N GLN A 38 -15.17 -10.28 4.92
CA GLN A 38 -16.03 -10.49 3.76
C GLN A 38 -15.67 -11.81 3.08
N LEU A 39 -16.63 -12.46 2.44
CA LEU A 39 -16.42 -13.79 1.81
C LEU A 39 -15.33 -13.78 0.72
N GLY A 40 -15.04 -12.64 0.11
CA GLY A 40 -13.97 -12.47 -0.89
C GLY A 40 -12.61 -12.05 -0.33
N ASP A 41 -12.49 -11.77 0.97
CA ASP A 41 -11.24 -11.30 1.56
C ASP A 41 -10.21 -12.43 1.69
N VAL A 42 -9.01 -12.18 1.20
CA VAL A 42 -7.84 -13.02 1.46
C VAL A 42 -7.08 -12.49 2.67
N ARG A 43 -6.80 -13.36 3.65
CA ARG A 43 -6.13 -12.97 4.91
C ARG A 43 -4.75 -12.34 4.71
N ARG A 44 -4.02 -12.78 3.69
CA ARG A 44 -2.68 -12.29 3.36
C ARG A 44 -2.44 -12.47 1.87
N THR A 45 -2.24 -11.38 1.16
CA THR A 45 -1.84 -11.37 -0.25
C THR A 45 -0.68 -10.40 -0.45
N TYR A 46 0.25 -10.76 -1.33
CA TYR A 46 1.35 -9.91 -1.76
C TYR A 46 1.90 -10.43 -3.09
N ALA A 47 2.45 -9.53 -3.92
CA ALA A 47 3.09 -9.90 -5.17
C ALA A 47 4.39 -10.68 -4.89
N ASP A 48 4.54 -11.89 -5.47
CA ASP A 48 5.85 -12.52 -5.58
C ASP A 48 6.66 -11.82 -6.68
N ILE A 49 7.67 -11.06 -6.24
CA ILE A 49 8.53 -10.24 -7.10
C ILE A 49 9.87 -10.89 -7.42
N SER A 50 10.05 -12.17 -7.09
CA SER A 50 11.33 -12.87 -7.28
C SER A 50 11.78 -12.87 -8.74
N LYS A 51 10.84 -13.06 -9.68
CA LYS A 51 11.10 -13.02 -11.12
C LYS A 51 11.54 -11.62 -11.59
N ALA A 52 10.82 -10.57 -11.17
CA ALA A 52 11.14 -9.19 -11.53
C ALA A 52 12.48 -8.75 -10.94
N LYS A 53 12.77 -9.12 -9.69
CA LYS A 53 14.09 -8.90 -9.05
C LYS A 53 15.22 -9.52 -9.88
N LYS A 54 15.09 -10.80 -10.24
CA LYS A 54 16.14 -11.56 -10.93
C LYS A 54 16.38 -11.08 -12.36
N MET A 55 15.32 -10.83 -13.13
CA MET A 55 15.44 -10.58 -14.57
C MET A 55 15.50 -9.11 -14.93
N LEU A 56 14.88 -8.23 -14.13
CA LEU A 56 14.77 -6.81 -14.43
C LEU A 56 15.55 -5.93 -13.44
N ASN A 57 16.27 -6.55 -12.49
CA ASN A 57 16.87 -5.86 -11.34
C ASN A 57 15.85 -4.96 -10.60
N TRP A 58 14.58 -5.37 -10.60
CA TRP A 58 13.48 -4.58 -10.07
C TRP A 58 13.41 -4.67 -8.55
N LYS A 59 13.24 -3.53 -7.89
CA LYS A 59 12.93 -3.45 -6.45
C LYS A 59 12.04 -2.25 -6.16
N PRO A 60 11.09 -2.35 -5.21
CA PRO A 60 10.33 -1.19 -4.79
C PRO A 60 11.29 -0.20 -4.11
N LYS A 61 11.22 1.07 -4.51
CA LYS A 61 12.11 2.13 -3.99
C LYS A 61 11.43 3.05 -3.00
N VAL A 62 10.10 3.13 -3.03
CA VAL A 62 9.30 4.01 -2.17
C VAL A 62 8.78 3.16 -1.00
N PRO A 63 9.18 3.45 0.25
CA PRO A 63 8.57 2.87 1.45
C PRO A 63 7.09 3.24 1.56
N ILE A 64 6.32 2.44 2.28
CA ILE A 64 4.88 2.67 2.45
C ILE A 64 4.60 4.01 3.14
N GLU A 65 5.41 4.38 4.10
CA GLU A 65 5.36 5.63 4.86
C GLU A 65 5.50 6.83 3.93
N GLU A 66 6.52 6.80 3.06
CA GLU A 66 6.76 7.85 2.07
C GLU A 66 5.63 7.92 1.04
N GLY A 67 5.16 6.77 0.55
CA GLY A 67 4.07 6.69 -0.42
C GLY A 67 2.76 7.27 0.13
N ILE A 68 2.39 6.93 1.36
CA ILE A 68 1.19 7.46 2.00
C ILE A 68 1.34 8.96 2.27
N ARG A 69 2.50 9.42 2.75
CA ARG A 69 2.74 10.86 2.94
C ARG A 69 2.50 11.64 1.64
N LYS A 70 3.15 11.22 0.55
CA LYS A 70 3.00 11.84 -0.78
C LYS A 70 1.55 11.84 -1.26
N PHE A 71 0.83 10.74 -1.02
CA PHE A 71 -0.59 10.66 -1.36
C PHE A 71 -1.44 11.64 -0.55
N VAL A 72 -1.22 11.75 0.76
CA VAL A 72 -1.94 12.69 1.62
C VAL A 72 -1.62 14.13 1.24
N ASP A 73 -0.36 14.45 0.96
CA ASP A 73 0.07 15.77 0.51
C ASP A 73 -0.65 16.16 -0.80
N TRP A 74 -0.65 15.28 -1.80
CA TRP A 74 -1.39 15.46 -3.04
C TRP A 74 -2.90 15.63 -2.80
N TYR A 75 -3.49 14.83 -1.92
CA TYR A 75 -4.92 14.90 -1.63
C TYR A 75 -5.30 16.26 -1.02
N LYS A 76 -4.50 16.76 -0.07
CA LYS A 76 -4.70 18.08 0.54
C LYS A 76 -4.63 19.19 -0.50
N GLU A 77 -3.61 19.15 -1.37
CA GLU A 77 -3.45 20.13 -2.46
C GLU A 77 -4.62 20.08 -3.44
N TYR A 78 -5.03 18.89 -3.87
CA TYR A 78 -6.09 18.70 -4.87
C TYR A 78 -7.46 19.17 -4.36
N TYR A 79 -7.78 18.92 -3.09
CA TYR A 79 -9.08 19.28 -2.50
C TYR A 79 -9.07 20.58 -1.70
N GLY A 80 -7.92 21.22 -1.50
CA GLY A 80 -7.79 22.47 -0.76
C GLY A 80 -8.10 22.37 0.73
N ILE A 81 -7.67 21.29 1.39
CA ILE A 81 -7.93 21.01 2.82
C ILE A 81 -6.69 21.07 3.71
#